data_AF-M2SNX2-F1
#
_entry.id   AF-M2SNX2-F1
#
_cell.length_a   1.000
_cell.length_b   1.000
_cell.length_c   1.000
_cell.angle_alpha   90.00
_cell.angle_beta   90.00
_cell.angle_gamma   90.00
#
_symmetry.space_group_name_H-M   'P 1'
#
loop_
_entity.id
_entity.type
_entity.pdbx_description
1 polymer ?
#
loop_
_entity_poly.entity_id
_entity_poly.type
_entity_poly.pdbx_seq_one_letter_code
_entity_poly.pdbx_strand_id
1 'polypeptide(L)'
;MAFVSNNTFYQGSTIVYLGLDWASPAMMQNAYAALYSSDSNQYWSQPRYECSSGDCTWPAVASIGMCASCEDVSALVSKSCNTTEGICTLSLPESEDGKRPGLSLGYKYRKPGDQQLGTYIAMTSSGIAQVDTAPNSIASIYLNIDPNPPSSVSWWTEDPSYTASLCTLTPCIQSIQSQYRQSTQSTTGASPYTEQVLKTWRCEDLDTTQCADPSFVTNLTAPIAPQYGLDGQTFGINSTTTQGLVKTLARDFEGYIEQLSSQSISYKSASFSSGAARDTLAQIWTANLTGCAYPDNRVSCAVDLVAKALSKTMRDEPFYLTGDRGVRGVAMKEVIHVHVTWYWAVLPVLVWVLALCVFLGIVVGERGERCGWRNSVLPVIFMRVEGEDKDGSGGVRSGELERRARGIEGRVDVRGGEVAFVRG
;
A
#
# COMPACT_ATOMS: atom_id res chain seq x y z
N MET A 1 4.69 12.83 8.21
CA MET A 1 3.68 12.23 9.09
C MET A 1 3.15 10.95 8.47
N ALA A 2 2.91 9.94 9.31
CA ALA A 2 2.38 8.64 8.90
C ALA A 2 1.33 8.20 9.92
N PHE A 3 0.10 7.90 9.48
CA PHE A 3 -1.00 7.45 10.32
C PHE A 3 -1.83 6.38 9.61
N VAL A 4 -2.36 5.43 10.37
CA VAL A 4 -3.29 4.41 9.87
C VAL A 4 -4.43 4.25 10.87
N SER A 5 -5.66 4.26 10.37
CA SER A 5 -6.84 4.10 11.21
C SER A 5 -6.81 2.74 11.91
N ASN A 6 -7.23 2.75 13.17
CA ASN A 6 -7.35 1.54 13.96
C ASN A 6 -8.46 1.73 14.98
N ASN A 7 -9.12 0.65 15.34
CA ASN A 7 -10.16 0.66 16.34
C ASN A 7 -10.14 -0.64 17.17
N THR A 8 -10.43 -0.53 18.46
CA THR A 8 -10.62 -1.69 19.34
C THR A 8 -12.09 -1.99 19.56
N PHE A 9 -12.97 -0.98 19.46
CA PHE A 9 -14.39 -1.13 19.74
C PHE A 9 -15.24 -0.39 18.72
N TYR A 10 -16.14 -1.10 18.04
CA TYR A 10 -17.00 -0.52 17.01
C TYR A 10 -18.44 -0.33 17.50
N GLN A 11 -19.00 0.87 17.29
CA GLN A 11 -20.39 1.19 17.61
C GLN A 11 -21.08 1.97 16.48
N GLY A 12 -21.39 1.25 15.41
CA GLY A 12 -22.17 1.78 14.30
C GLY A 12 -23.64 2.04 14.68
N SER A 13 -24.20 3.15 14.19
CA SER A 13 -25.63 3.46 14.31
C SER A 13 -26.47 2.43 13.56
N THR A 14 -27.31 1.69 14.29
CA THR A 14 -28.30 0.79 13.69
C THR A 14 -29.56 1.55 13.33
N ILE A 15 -30.15 1.22 12.18
CA ILE A 15 -31.43 1.79 11.77
C ILE A 15 -32.51 0.78 12.13
N VAL A 16 -33.51 1.22 12.91
CA VAL A 16 -34.71 0.41 13.16
C VAL A 16 -35.74 0.77 12.11
N TYR A 17 -36.00 -0.14 11.17
CA TYR A 17 -37.01 0.04 10.13
C TYR A 17 -38.00 -1.12 10.18
N LEU A 18 -39.30 -0.80 10.30
CA LEU A 18 -40.38 -1.79 10.48
C LEU A 18 -40.17 -2.74 11.68
N GLY A 19 -39.52 -2.27 12.75
CA GLY A 19 -39.23 -3.08 13.94
C GLY A 19 -38.06 -4.06 13.77
N LEU A 20 -37.28 -3.95 12.68
CA LEU A 20 -36.08 -4.73 12.43
C LEU A 20 -34.83 -3.86 12.56
N ASP A 21 -33.78 -4.40 13.17
CA ASP A 21 -32.46 -3.77 13.24
C ASP A 21 -31.69 -4.00 11.93
N TRP A 22 -31.24 -2.92 11.32
CA TRP A 22 -30.40 -2.94 10.12
C TRP A 22 -28.98 -2.47 10.45
N ALA A 23 -28.03 -3.01 9.71
CA ALA A 23 -26.64 -2.58 9.77
C ALA A 23 -26.51 -1.08 9.45
N SER A 24 -25.43 -0.45 9.96
CA SER A 24 -25.20 0.97 9.68
C SER A 24 -24.98 1.20 8.17
N PRO A 25 -25.39 2.35 7.62
CA PRO A 25 -25.20 2.64 6.20
C PRO A 25 -23.73 2.54 5.76
N ALA A 26 -22.79 2.95 6.61
CA ALA A 26 -21.35 2.85 6.33
C ALA A 26 -20.89 1.39 6.17
N MET A 27 -21.46 0.49 6.99
CA MET A 27 -21.16 -0.94 6.94
C MET A 27 -21.68 -1.56 5.65
N MET A 28 -22.94 -1.29 5.31
CA MET A 28 -23.55 -1.81 4.08
C MET A 28 -22.89 -1.25 2.83
N GLN A 29 -22.51 0.03 2.84
CA GLN A 29 -21.79 0.63 1.72
C GLN A 29 -20.49 -0.11 1.40
N ASN A 30 -19.67 -0.40 2.40
CA ASN A 30 -18.41 -1.12 2.17
C ASN A 30 -18.64 -2.61 1.85
N ALA A 31 -19.61 -3.26 2.49
CA ALA A 31 -19.97 -4.65 2.15
C ALA A 31 -20.40 -4.78 0.68
N TYR A 32 -21.25 -3.89 0.20
CA TYR A 32 -21.65 -3.85 -1.21
C TYR A 32 -20.48 -3.44 -2.12
N ALA A 33 -19.63 -2.51 -1.72
CA ALA A 33 -18.43 -2.17 -2.49
C ALA A 33 -17.54 -3.41 -2.72
N ALA A 34 -17.42 -4.30 -1.74
CA ALA A 34 -16.67 -5.55 -1.90
C ALA A 34 -17.32 -6.54 -2.87
N LEU A 35 -18.65 -6.61 -2.91
CA LEU A 35 -19.40 -7.51 -3.80
C LEU A 35 -19.46 -6.99 -5.25
N TYR A 36 -19.66 -5.69 -5.42
CA TYR A 36 -19.86 -5.07 -6.73
C TYR A 36 -18.57 -4.55 -7.39
N SER A 37 -17.45 -4.55 -6.67
CA SER A 37 -16.15 -4.16 -7.23
C SER A 37 -15.41 -5.38 -7.77
N SER A 38 -15.06 -5.35 -9.06
CA SER A 38 -14.13 -6.30 -9.68
C SER A 38 -12.67 -5.88 -9.57
N ASP A 39 -12.36 -4.85 -8.77
CA ASP A 39 -11.02 -4.30 -8.65
C ASP A 39 -10.12 -5.21 -7.79
N SER A 40 -9.13 -5.81 -8.45
CA SER A 40 -8.08 -6.62 -7.80
C SER A 40 -7.27 -5.87 -6.73
N ASN A 41 -7.23 -4.53 -6.76
CA ASN A 41 -6.53 -3.72 -5.76
C ASN A 41 -7.28 -3.62 -4.43
N GLN A 42 -8.56 -3.99 -4.40
CA GLN A 42 -9.40 -4.04 -3.21
C GLN A 42 -9.35 -2.76 -2.37
N TYR A 43 -9.46 -1.57 -2.99
CA TYR A 43 -9.48 -0.31 -2.23
C TYR A 43 -10.61 -0.26 -1.19
N TRP A 44 -11.67 -1.02 -1.39
CA TRP A 44 -12.78 -1.21 -0.46
C TRP A 44 -12.40 -1.98 0.82
N SER A 45 -11.22 -2.59 0.92
CA SER A 45 -10.68 -3.20 2.15
C SER A 45 -9.56 -2.39 2.81
N GLN A 46 -9.04 -1.36 2.14
CA GLN A 46 -7.92 -0.57 2.62
C GLN A 46 -8.38 0.45 3.68
N PRO A 47 -7.86 0.41 4.92
CA PRO A 47 -8.19 1.40 5.94
C PRO A 47 -7.72 2.80 5.52
N ARG A 48 -8.27 3.82 6.16
CA ARG A 48 -7.80 5.20 6.00
C ARG A 48 -6.38 5.31 6.52
N TYR A 49 -5.50 5.87 5.70
CA TYR A 49 -4.12 6.14 6.07
C TYR A 49 -3.68 7.51 5.56
N GLU A 50 -2.68 8.08 6.22
CA GLU A 50 -1.97 9.27 5.80
C GLU A 50 -0.49 8.92 5.69
N CYS A 51 0.13 9.15 4.54
CA CYS A 51 1.57 9.03 4.36
C CYS A 51 2.09 10.28 3.67
N SER A 52 2.93 11.07 4.36
CA SER A 52 3.48 12.31 3.81
C SER A 52 4.83 12.12 3.11
N SER A 53 5.26 10.88 2.91
CA SER A 53 6.52 10.50 2.26
C SER A 53 6.25 9.47 1.17
N GLY A 54 7.25 9.18 0.33
CA GLY A 54 7.15 8.10 -0.67
C GLY A 54 7.06 6.70 -0.05
N ASP A 55 7.61 6.51 1.16
CA ASP A 55 7.56 5.25 1.91
C ASP A 55 7.15 5.50 3.38
N CYS A 56 6.12 4.79 3.85
CA CYS A 56 5.67 4.77 5.24
C CYS A 56 5.53 3.33 5.76
N THR A 57 5.83 3.13 7.03
CA THR A 57 5.65 1.85 7.73
C THR A 57 4.93 2.07 9.06
N TRP A 58 4.05 1.16 9.42
CA TRP A 58 3.36 1.18 10.71
C TRP A 58 3.78 -0.05 11.53
N PRO A 59 3.87 0.07 12.87
CA PRO A 59 4.11 -1.08 13.72
C PRO A 59 2.95 -2.07 13.62
N ALA A 60 3.16 -3.29 14.14
CA ALA A 60 2.07 -4.24 14.30
C ALA A 60 1.02 -3.69 15.26
N VAL A 61 -0.24 -3.67 14.83
CA VAL A 61 -1.36 -3.15 15.62
C VAL A 61 -2.49 -4.16 15.60
N ALA A 62 -3.13 -4.35 16.75
CA ALA A 62 -4.32 -5.18 16.84
C ALA A 62 -5.59 -4.33 16.63
N SER A 63 -6.55 -4.92 15.92
CA SER A 63 -7.81 -4.29 15.57
C SER A 63 -8.98 -5.26 15.71
N ILE A 64 -10.17 -4.73 15.99
CA ILE A 64 -11.42 -5.49 15.85
C ILE A 64 -11.80 -5.58 14.36
N GLY A 65 -12.21 -6.76 13.92
CA GLY A 65 -12.68 -6.99 12.57
C GLY A 65 -13.69 -8.13 12.51
N MET A 66 -14.10 -8.44 11.28
CA MET A 66 -14.88 -9.62 10.95
C MET A 66 -14.02 -10.62 10.20
N CYS A 67 -14.08 -11.88 10.59
CA CYS A 67 -13.39 -12.97 9.94
C CYS A 67 -14.38 -13.95 9.34
N ALA A 68 -14.14 -14.31 8.08
CA ALA A 68 -14.80 -15.43 7.43
C ALA A 68 -14.05 -16.74 7.71
N SER A 69 -14.78 -17.82 7.96
CA SER A 69 -14.27 -19.18 7.98
C SER A 69 -15.17 -20.03 7.10
N CYS A 70 -14.66 -20.52 5.97
CA CYS A 70 -15.45 -21.30 5.03
C CYS A 70 -14.91 -22.72 4.92
N GLU A 71 -15.81 -23.68 4.96
CA GLU A 71 -15.52 -25.10 4.84
C GLU A 71 -16.29 -25.70 3.66
N ASP A 72 -15.66 -26.65 2.98
CA ASP A 72 -16.31 -27.46 1.95
C ASP A 72 -17.16 -28.54 2.63
N VAL A 73 -18.47 -28.48 2.40
CA VAL A 73 -19.46 -29.42 2.94
C VAL A 73 -20.13 -30.25 1.83
N SER A 74 -19.52 -30.33 0.64
CA SER A 74 -20.03 -31.09 -0.51
C SER A 74 -20.28 -32.57 -0.18
N ALA A 75 -19.45 -33.15 0.70
CA ALA A 75 -19.59 -34.53 1.14
C ALA A 75 -20.85 -34.79 1.99
N LEU A 76 -21.46 -33.75 2.57
CA LEU A 76 -22.66 -33.84 3.39
C LEU A 76 -23.94 -33.68 2.57
N VAL A 77 -23.82 -33.33 1.29
CA VAL A 77 -24.95 -33.17 0.38
C VAL A 77 -25.42 -34.53 -0.11
N SER A 78 -26.70 -34.82 0.12
CA SER A 78 -27.37 -36.00 -0.44
C SER A 78 -27.99 -35.66 -1.79
N LYS A 79 -27.87 -36.57 -2.75
CA LYS A 79 -28.45 -36.44 -4.09
C LYS A 79 -29.56 -37.47 -4.29
N SER A 80 -30.74 -37.01 -4.71
CA SER A 80 -31.89 -37.84 -5.04
C SER A 80 -32.42 -37.47 -6.42
N CYS A 81 -32.51 -38.43 -7.35
CA CYS A 81 -33.01 -38.18 -8.70
C CYS A 81 -34.25 -39.02 -9.01
N ASN A 82 -35.35 -38.35 -9.35
CA ASN A 82 -36.55 -38.98 -9.89
C ASN A 82 -36.40 -39.14 -11.41
N THR A 83 -36.09 -40.35 -11.86
CA THR A 83 -35.86 -40.66 -13.29
C THR A 83 -37.11 -40.46 -14.16
N THR A 84 -38.31 -40.60 -13.59
CA THR A 84 -39.58 -40.44 -14.30
C THR A 84 -39.81 -38.98 -14.66
N GLU A 85 -39.59 -38.08 -13.69
CA GLU A 85 -39.75 -36.64 -13.86
C GLU A 85 -38.50 -35.97 -14.44
N GLY A 86 -37.34 -36.64 -14.36
CA GLY A 86 -36.06 -36.09 -14.76
C GLY A 86 -35.60 -34.96 -13.82
N ILE A 87 -35.92 -35.05 -12.54
CA ILE A 87 -35.60 -34.02 -11.53
C ILE A 87 -34.60 -34.62 -10.55
N CYS A 88 -33.47 -33.95 -10.38
CA CYS A 88 -32.47 -34.24 -9.37
C CYS A 88 -32.50 -33.16 -8.30
N THR A 89 -32.49 -33.57 -7.03
CA THR A 89 -32.45 -32.70 -5.86
C THR A 89 -31.19 -32.98 -5.06
N LEU A 90 -30.45 -31.91 -4.79
CA LEU A 90 -29.33 -31.87 -3.86
C LEU A 90 -29.84 -31.31 -2.54
N SER A 91 -29.59 -32.00 -1.43
CA SER A 91 -30.08 -31.61 -0.11
C SER A 91 -28.94 -31.66 0.91
N LEU A 92 -28.64 -30.50 1.48
CA LEU A 92 -27.79 -30.35 2.65
C LEU A 92 -28.68 -30.35 3.90
N PRO A 93 -28.57 -31.35 4.79
CA PRO A 93 -29.40 -31.42 5.98
C PRO A 93 -29.04 -30.33 7.00
N GLU A 94 -30.06 -29.76 7.62
CA GLU A 94 -29.91 -28.89 8.78
C GLU A 94 -29.21 -29.65 9.92
N SER A 95 -28.36 -28.97 10.70
CA SER A 95 -27.77 -29.60 11.89
C SER A 95 -28.81 -29.71 13.01
N GLU A 96 -28.72 -30.75 13.84
CA GLU A 96 -29.60 -30.93 15.02
C GLU A 96 -29.53 -29.73 15.98
N ASP A 97 -28.37 -29.08 16.08
CA ASP A 97 -28.15 -27.89 16.90
C ASP A 97 -28.67 -26.58 16.26
N GLY A 98 -29.25 -26.62 15.06
CA GLY A 98 -29.73 -25.44 14.32
C GLY A 98 -28.62 -24.48 13.82
N LYS A 99 -27.35 -24.73 14.17
CA LYS A 99 -26.19 -23.88 13.82
C LYS A 99 -25.82 -23.86 12.33
N ARG A 100 -26.16 -24.93 11.61
CA ARG A 100 -25.96 -25.05 10.15
C ARG A 100 -27.32 -25.10 9.48
N PRO A 101 -27.66 -24.13 8.61
CA PRO A 101 -28.96 -24.10 7.96
C PRO A 101 -29.08 -25.22 6.92
N GLY A 102 -30.26 -25.80 6.83
CA GLY A 102 -30.61 -26.77 5.79
C GLY A 102 -30.90 -26.08 4.45
N LEU A 103 -30.52 -26.72 3.35
CA LEU A 103 -30.66 -26.16 2.01
C LEU A 103 -30.97 -27.25 0.99
N SER A 104 -31.80 -26.94 0.00
CA SER A 104 -32.03 -27.83 -1.14
C SER A 104 -31.99 -27.08 -2.46
N LEU A 105 -31.51 -27.78 -3.50
CA LEU A 105 -31.38 -27.28 -4.86
C LEU A 105 -31.90 -28.36 -5.82
N GLY A 106 -32.87 -28.01 -6.66
CA GLY A 106 -33.45 -28.94 -7.65
C GLY A 106 -33.12 -28.53 -9.08
N TYR A 107 -32.60 -29.44 -9.89
CA TYR A 107 -32.33 -29.23 -11.31
C TYR A 107 -32.89 -30.37 -12.17
N LYS A 108 -33.18 -30.09 -13.43
CA LYS A 108 -33.68 -31.09 -14.38
C LYS A 108 -32.52 -31.81 -15.04
N TYR A 109 -32.46 -33.13 -14.88
CA TYR A 109 -31.54 -34.03 -15.57
C TYR A 109 -32.18 -35.42 -15.66
N ARG A 110 -32.52 -35.86 -16.87
CA ARG A 110 -32.93 -37.26 -17.15
C ARG A 110 -31.85 -37.98 -17.93
N LYS A 111 -31.29 -37.32 -18.95
CA LYS A 111 -30.26 -37.88 -19.84
C LYS A 111 -29.38 -36.78 -20.44
N PRO A 112 -28.20 -37.14 -20.99
CA PRO A 112 -27.46 -36.27 -21.88
C PRO A 112 -28.34 -35.71 -23.01
N GLY A 113 -28.25 -34.40 -23.24
CA GLY A 113 -29.02 -33.65 -24.21
C GLY A 113 -30.29 -32.98 -23.67
N ASP A 114 -30.58 -33.06 -22.36
CA ASP A 114 -31.65 -32.28 -21.75
C ASP A 114 -31.24 -30.81 -21.55
N GLN A 115 -32.21 -29.89 -21.58
CA GLN A 115 -31.94 -28.47 -21.30
C GLN A 115 -31.49 -28.29 -19.86
N GLN A 116 -30.53 -27.39 -19.65
CA GLN A 116 -30.17 -26.93 -18.32
C GLN A 116 -31.33 -26.09 -17.78
N LEU A 117 -32.16 -26.70 -16.95
CA LEU A 117 -33.33 -26.07 -16.32
C LEU A 117 -33.33 -26.39 -14.82
N GLY A 118 -33.93 -25.50 -14.04
CA GLY A 118 -33.97 -25.59 -12.58
C GLY A 118 -32.95 -24.68 -11.90
N THR A 119 -32.60 -24.99 -10.66
CA THR A 119 -31.80 -24.14 -9.80
C THR A 119 -30.30 -24.40 -9.99
N TYR A 120 -29.51 -23.34 -10.10
CA TYR A 120 -28.06 -23.42 -10.33
C TYR A 120 -27.23 -23.08 -9.10
N ILE A 121 -27.72 -22.14 -8.32
CA ILE A 121 -27.15 -21.76 -7.04
C ILE A 121 -28.30 -21.54 -6.09
N ALA A 122 -28.15 -22.06 -4.87
CA ALA A 122 -29.00 -21.78 -3.75
C ALA A 122 -28.09 -21.40 -2.58
N MET A 123 -28.48 -20.40 -1.82
CA MET A 123 -27.81 -19.96 -0.61
C MET A 123 -28.84 -19.64 0.46
N THR A 124 -28.49 -19.96 1.70
CA THR A 124 -29.30 -19.62 2.84
C THR A 124 -28.43 -19.34 4.05
N SER A 125 -28.87 -18.38 4.84
CA SER A 125 -28.29 -18.00 6.13
C SER A 125 -29.19 -18.36 7.32
N SER A 126 -30.43 -18.78 7.04
CA SER A 126 -31.42 -19.17 8.05
C SER A 126 -32.16 -20.42 7.60
N GLY A 127 -32.30 -21.40 8.49
CA GLY A 127 -33.41 -22.34 8.37
C GLY A 127 -34.71 -21.53 8.21
N ILE A 128 -35.63 -21.96 7.36
CA ILE A 128 -36.79 -21.17 6.87
C ILE A 128 -37.78 -20.75 8.00
N ALA A 129 -37.47 -21.00 9.27
CA ALA A 129 -38.26 -20.57 10.41
C ALA A 129 -37.38 -20.11 11.60
N GLN A 130 -37.63 -18.87 12.03
CA GLN A 130 -37.27 -18.23 13.30
C GLN A 130 -36.13 -17.20 13.28
N VAL A 131 -36.45 -16.05 13.88
CA VAL A 131 -35.70 -14.78 13.92
C VAL A 131 -34.59 -14.77 14.99
N ASP A 132 -34.38 -15.87 15.71
CA ASP A 132 -33.36 -15.97 16.75
C ASP A 132 -32.62 -17.30 16.59
N THR A 133 -31.34 -17.26 16.15
CA THR A 133 -30.19 -17.92 16.82
C THR A 133 -28.99 -18.28 15.95
N ALA A 134 -28.98 -18.20 14.61
CA ALA A 134 -27.72 -18.50 13.89
C ALA A 134 -27.50 -17.79 12.53
N PRO A 135 -27.44 -16.45 12.46
CA PRO A 135 -27.28 -15.75 11.17
C PRO A 135 -25.80 -15.52 10.83
N ASN A 136 -24.89 -16.12 11.60
CA ASN A 136 -23.45 -16.14 11.32
C ASN A 136 -23.07 -17.22 10.31
N SER A 137 -23.95 -18.16 9.99
CA SER A 137 -23.66 -19.30 9.11
C SER A 137 -24.38 -19.15 7.78
N ILE A 138 -23.63 -19.18 6.68
CA ILE A 138 -24.13 -19.11 5.31
C ILE A 138 -23.83 -20.44 4.64
N ALA A 139 -24.87 -21.21 4.32
CA ALA A 139 -24.75 -22.42 3.52
C ALA A 139 -25.05 -22.13 2.06
N SER A 140 -24.33 -22.77 1.16
CA SER A 140 -24.61 -22.72 -0.27
C SER A 140 -24.42 -24.06 -0.95
N ILE A 141 -25.18 -24.28 -2.03
CA ILE A 141 -24.98 -25.35 -2.99
C ILE A 141 -25.02 -24.68 -4.36
N TYR A 142 -24.01 -24.92 -5.20
CA TYR A 142 -24.06 -24.52 -6.60
C TYR A 142 -23.56 -25.63 -7.52
N LEU A 143 -24.13 -25.66 -8.72
CA LEU A 143 -23.67 -26.51 -9.80
C LEU A 143 -22.44 -25.88 -10.44
N ASN A 144 -21.45 -26.71 -10.75
CA ASN A 144 -20.21 -26.27 -11.43
C ASN A 144 -20.48 -26.09 -12.93
N ILE A 145 -21.21 -25.03 -13.26
CA ILE A 145 -21.53 -24.62 -14.62
C ILE A 145 -20.99 -23.23 -14.91
N ASP A 146 -20.89 -22.88 -16.19
CA ASP A 146 -20.48 -21.54 -16.59
C ASP A 146 -21.55 -20.51 -16.16
N PRO A 147 -21.18 -19.48 -15.37
CA PRO A 147 -22.12 -18.46 -14.93
C PRO A 147 -22.66 -17.57 -16.05
N ASN A 148 -21.96 -17.51 -17.19
CA ASN A 148 -22.37 -16.79 -18.38
C ASN A 148 -22.93 -17.81 -19.37
N PRO A 149 -24.21 -18.20 -19.26
CA PRO A 149 -24.79 -19.06 -20.27
C PRO A 149 -24.62 -18.37 -21.62
N PRO A 150 -24.18 -19.10 -22.66
CA PRO A 150 -24.06 -18.52 -23.99
C PRO A 150 -25.42 -17.92 -24.39
N SER A 151 -25.44 -17.02 -25.37
CA SER A 151 -26.67 -16.45 -25.95
C SER A 151 -27.62 -17.50 -26.57
N SER A 152 -27.30 -18.78 -26.44
CA SER A 152 -28.00 -19.96 -26.94
C SER A 152 -28.41 -20.90 -25.79
N VAL A 153 -29.41 -21.75 -26.07
CA VAL A 153 -29.86 -22.82 -25.17
C VAL A 153 -28.68 -23.69 -24.71
N SER A 154 -28.48 -23.83 -23.41
CA SER A 154 -27.48 -24.73 -22.82
C SER A 154 -28.11 -26.11 -22.51
N TRP A 155 -27.31 -27.16 -22.68
CA TRP A 155 -27.74 -28.55 -22.57
C TRP A 155 -26.78 -29.33 -21.68
N TRP A 156 -27.28 -30.32 -20.96
CA TRP A 156 -26.43 -31.23 -20.18
C TRP A 156 -25.74 -32.23 -21.09
N THR A 157 -24.40 -32.23 -21.12
CA THR A 157 -23.62 -33.31 -21.75
C THR A 157 -23.45 -34.49 -20.81
N GLU A 158 -23.37 -34.18 -19.52
CA GLU A 158 -23.26 -35.12 -18.41
C GLU A 158 -23.97 -34.54 -17.18
N ASP A 159 -24.08 -35.36 -16.14
CA ASP A 159 -24.65 -34.94 -14.86
C ASP A 159 -23.70 -33.92 -14.21
N PRO A 160 -24.15 -32.68 -13.90
CA PRO A 160 -23.25 -31.65 -13.39
C PRO A 160 -22.65 -32.03 -12.04
N SER A 161 -21.36 -31.74 -11.89
CA SER A 161 -20.74 -31.71 -10.56
C SER A 161 -21.26 -30.51 -9.76
N TYR A 162 -21.20 -30.61 -8.44
CA TYR A 162 -21.66 -29.57 -7.54
C TYR A 162 -20.65 -29.38 -6.42
N THR A 163 -20.69 -28.18 -5.84
CA THR A 163 -19.90 -27.83 -4.65
C THR A 163 -20.84 -27.19 -3.64
N ALA A 164 -20.60 -27.48 -2.36
CA ALA A 164 -21.31 -26.86 -1.26
C ALA A 164 -20.32 -26.29 -0.25
N SER A 165 -20.65 -25.14 0.32
CA SER A 165 -19.86 -24.52 1.37
C SER A 165 -20.70 -24.11 2.55
N LEU A 166 -20.08 -24.14 3.72
CA LEU A 166 -20.57 -23.52 4.94
C LEU A 166 -19.58 -22.43 5.36
N CYS A 167 -20.02 -21.18 5.36
CA CYS A 167 -19.21 -20.05 5.77
C CYS A 167 -19.74 -19.47 7.07
N THR A 168 -18.87 -19.28 8.06
CA THR A 168 -19.18 -18.54 9.27
C THR A 168 -18.54 -17.16 9.24
N LEU A 169 -19.30 -16.14 9.65
CA LEU A 169 -18.82 -14.78 9.78
C LEU A 169 -18.87 -14.37 11.26
N THR A 170 -17.71 -14.21 11.87
CA THR A 170 -17.59 -13.96 13.32
C THR A 170 -16.66 -12.79 13.62
N PRO A 171 -16.89 -12.03 14.70
CA PRO A 171 -15.94 -11.05 15.19
C PRO A 171 -14.60 -11.70 15.53
N CYS A 172 -13.50 -11.01 15.23
CA CYS A 172 -12.14 -11.50 15.50
C CYS A 172 -11.18 -10.35 15.78
N ILE A 173 -10.10 -10.65 16.49
CA ILE A 173 -8.97 -9.74 16.67
C ILE A 173 -7.95 -10.05 15.59
N GLN A 174 -7.53 -9.04 14.83
CA GLN A 174 -6.48 -9.18 13.82
C GLN A 174 -5.30 -8.29 14.17
N SER A 175 -4.12 -8.90 14.31
CA SER A 175 -2.85 -8.16 14.35
C SER A 175 -2.37 -7.96 12.93
N ILE A 176 -2.21 -6.69 12.54
CA ILE A 176 -1.94 -6.28 11.18
C ILE A 176 -0.69 -5.41 11.17
N GLN A 177 0.18 -5.66 10.22
CA GLN A 177 1.31 -4.81 9.92
C GLN A 177 1.11 -4.20 8.53
N SER A 178 1.03 -2.87 8.49
CA SER A 178 0.75 -2.13 7.26
C SER A 178 1.98 -1.39 6.77
N GLN A 179 2.09 -1.24 5.46
CA GLN A 179 3.15 -0.45 4.82
C GLN A 179 2.61 0.22 3.55
N TYR A 180 3.16 1.39 3.25
CA TYR A 180 2.90 2.13 2.03
C TYR A 180 4.22 2.36 1.31
N ARG A 181 4.30 1.96 0.04
CA ARG A 181 5.48 2.17 -0.80
C ARG A 181 5.08 2.66 -2.19
N GLN A 182 5.44 3.90 -2.52
CA GLN A 182 5.11 4.54 -3.78
C GLN A 182 5.72 3.79 -4.99
N SER A 183 6.88 3.18 -4.83
CA SER A 183 7.57 2.41 -5.88
C SER A 183 6.81 1.15 -6.36
N THR A 184 5.98 0.56 -5.49
CA THR A 184 5.18 -0.63 -5.80
C THR A 184 4.18 -0.34 -6.92
N GLN A 185 3.52 0.82 -6.86
CA GLN A 185 2.54 1.21 -7.87
C GLN A 185 3.17 1.38 -9.26
N SER A 186 4.38 1.94 -9.32
CA SER A 186 5.10 2.17 -10.58
C SER A 186 5.61 0.90 -11.25
N THR A 187 5.78 -0.19 -10.50
CA THR A 187 6.39 -1.44 -10.99
C THR A 187 5.37 -2.53 -11.32
N THR A 188 4.29 -2.64 -10.55
CA THR A 188 3.32 -3.74 -10.69
C THR A 188 1.89 -3.27 -11.01
N GLY A 189 1.61 -1.96 -10.93
CA GLY A 189 0.25 -1.42 -11.04
C GLY A 189 -0.65 -1.78 -9.86
N ALA A 190 -0.13 -2.46 -8.84
CA ALA A 190 -0.84 -2.82 -7.62
C ALA A 190 -0.97 -1.62 -6.67
N SER A 191 -1.88 -1.71 -5.70
CA SER A 191 -2.00 -0.71 -4.65
C SER A 191 -0.65 -0.47 -3.95
N PRO A 192 -0.22 0.79 -3.78
CA PRO A 192 1.00 1.12 -3.02
C PRO A 192 0.88 0.78 -1.53
N TYR A 193 -0.34 0.62 -1.02
CA TYR A 193 -0.62 0.22 0.34
C TYR A 193 -0.80 -1.30 0.43
N THR A 194 -0.09 -1.93 1.37
CA THR A 194 -0.19 -3.38 1.61
C THR A 194 -0.31 -3.66 3.10
N GLU A 195 -1.12 -4.66 3.43
CA GLU A 195 -1.30 -5.16 4.79
C GLU A 195 -0.91 -6.62 4.87
N GLN A 196 -0.21 -6.96 5.95
CA GLN A 196 0.07 -8.34 6.31
C GLN A 196 -0.62 -8.65 7.64
N VAL A 197 -1.52 -9.63 7.63
CA VAL A 197 -2.10 -10.17 8.86
C VAL A 197 -1.06 -11.07 9.52
N LEU A 198 -0.57 -10.66 10.68
CA LEU A 198 0.44 -11.42 11.43
C LEU A 198 -0.18 -12.57 12.21
N LYS A 199 -1.33 -12.32 12.84
CA LYS A 199 -2.08 -13.31 13.60
C LYS A 199 -3.54 -12.88 13.77
N THR A 200 -4.43 -13.86 13.78
CA THR A 200 -5.85 -13.70 14.06
C THR A 200 -6.20 -14.49 15.31
N TRP A 201 -7.03 -13.90 16.17
CA TRP A 201 -7.66 -14.60 17.30
C TRP A 201 -9.16 -14.57 17.09
N ARG A 202 -9.75 -15.74 17.01
CA ARG A 202 -11.20 -15.95 17.05
C ARG A 202 -11.63 -16.22 18.48
N CYS A 203 -12.93 -16.25 18.72
CA CYS A 203 -13.45 -16.59 20.05
C CYS A 203 -12.90 -17.95 20.54
N GLU A 204 -12.87 -18.96 19.67
CA GLU A 204 -12.37 -20.31 19.96
C GLU A 204 -10.89 -20.34 20.39
N ASP A 205 -10.09 -19.38 19.92
CA ASP A 205 -8.68 -19.23 20.30
C ASP A 205 -8.49 -18.51 21.65
N LEU A 206 -9.57 -17.93 22.18
CA LEU A 206 -9.64 -17.13 23.40
C LEU A 206 -10.42 -17.91 24.47
N ASP A 207 -10.52 -17.38 25.70
CA ASP A 207 -11.11 -18.11 26.83
C ASP A 207 -12.51 -18.67 26.50
N THR A 208 -12.61 -20.01 26.53
CA THR A 208 -13.80 -20.79 26.13
C THR A 208 -15.11 -20.39 26.81
N THR A 209 -15.03 -19.76 27.99
CA THR A 209 -16.23 -19.33 28.75
C THR A 209 -16.99 -18.16 28.10
N GLN A 210 -16.33 -17.36 27.26
CA GLN A 210 -16.94 -16.21 26.55
C GLN A 210 -17.59 -16.61 25.22
N CYS A 211 -17.46 -17.87 24.79
CA CYS A 211 -17.79 -18.34 23.44
C CYS A 211 -18.95 -19.34 23.40
N ALA A 212 -19.70 -19.48 24.51
CA ALA A 212 -20.81 -20.42 24.61
C ALA A 212 -21.95 -20.12 23.60
N ASP A 213 -22.06 -18.86 23.14
CA ASP A 213 -22.94 -18.48 22.03
C ASP A 213 -22.19 -17.58 21.01
N PRO A 214 -21.67 -18.15 19.90
CA PRO A 214 -20.96 -17.40 18.87
C PRO A 214 -21.84 -16.34 18.17
N SER A 215 -23.16 -16.39 18.36
CA SER A 215 -24.15 -15.54 17.71
C SER A 215 -24.16 -14.11 18.26
N PHE A 216 -23.60 -13.90 19.46
CA PHE A 216 -23.65 -12.62 20.19
C PHE A 216 -22.33 -12.26 20.90
N VAL A 217 -21.19 -12.72 20.39
CA VAL A 217 -19.89 -12.33 20.96
C VAL A 217 -19.65 -10.86 20.69
N THR A 218 -19.90 -10.04 21.70
CA THR A 218 -19.77 -8.58 21.64
C THR A 218 -18.42 -8.10 22.14
N ASN A 219 -17.73 -8.90 22.96
CA ASN A 219 -16.45 -8.56 23.53
C ASN A 219 -15.49 -9.76 23.46
N LEU A 220 -14.25 -9.49 23.11
CA LEU A 220 -13.13 -10.43 23.01
C LEU A 220 -12.02 -9.91 23.92
N THR A 221 -11.67 -10.67 24.94
CA THR A 221 -10.57 -10.29 25.83
C THR A 221 -9.26 -10.79 25.23
N ALA A 222 -8.37 -9.88 24.84
CA ALA A 222 -7.14 -10.27 24.19
C ALA A 222 -6.10 -10.81 25.17
N PRO A 223 -5.25 -11.77 24.76
CA PRO A 223 -4.07 -12.13 25.53
C PRO A 223 -3.06 -10.99 25.54
N ILE A 224 -2.17 -10.98 26.53
CA ILE A 224 -1.04 -10.04 26.57
C ILE A 224 0.02 -10.54 25.57
N ALA A 225 0.21 -9.83 24.46
CA ALA A 225 1.20 -10.15 23.44
C ALA A 225 1.68 -8.88 22.70
N PRO A 226 2.59 -8.10 23.30
CA PRO A 226 2.99 -6.78 22.80
C PRO A 226 3.56 -6.79 21.37
N GLN A 227 4.17 -7.90 20.96
CA GLN A 227 4.70 -8.08 19.60
C GLN A 227 3.62 -8.03 18.51
N TYR A 228 2.35 -8.21 18.89
CA TYR A 228 1.20 -8.14 18.00
C TYR A 228 0.34 -6.89 18.23
N GLY A 229 0.79 -5.95 19.07
CA GLY A 229 0.01 -4.78 19.47
C GLY A 229 -1.09 -5.10 20.47
N LEU A 230 -0.88 -6.12 21.31
CA LEU A 230 -1.82 -6.56 22.35
C LEU A 230 -1.24 -6.37 23.76
N ASP A 231 -1.96 -5.62 24.59
CA ASP A 231 -1.62 -5.27 25.96
C ASP A 231 -2.62 -5.83 26.99
N GLY A 232 -3.50 -6.76 26.58
CA GLY A 232 -4.56 -7.34 27.43
C GLY A 232 -5.86 -6.53 27.44
N GLN A 233 -6.06 -5.68 26.44
CA GLN A 233 -7.27 -4.89 26.24
C GLN A 233 -8.43 -5.73 25.67
N THR A 234 -9.64 -5.21 25.83
CA THR A 234 -10.86 -5.80 25.28
C THR A 234 -11.18 -5.19 23.91
N PHE A 235 -11.53 -6.05 22.97
CA PHE A 235 -12.01 -5.69 21.64
C PHE A 235 -13.49 -6.00 21.55
N GLY A 236 -14.27 -5.28 20.74
CA GLY A 236 -15.68 -5.58 20.68
C GLY A 236 -16.50 -4.84 19.64
N ILE A 237 -17.72 -5.31 19.48
CA ILE A 237 -18.76 -4.69 18.67
C ILE A 237 -20.00 -4.58 19.55
N ASN A 238 -20.66 -3.43 19.52
CA ASN A 238 -21.90 -3.23 20.26
C ASN A 238 -22.96 -4.30 19.89
N SER A 239 -23.75 -4.75 20.87
CA SER A 239 -24.75 -5.83 20.69
C SER A 239 -25.78 -5.51 19.62
N THR A 240 -26.32 -4.29 19.62
CA THR A 240 -27.34 -3.87 18.66
C THR A 240 -26.74 -3.81 17.26
N THR A 241 -25.53 -3.25 17.13
CA THR A 241 -24.77 -3.21 15.89
C THR A 241 -24.49 -4.60 15.33
N THR A 242 -24.10 -5.55 16.19
CA THR A 242 -23.86 -6.95 15.83
C THR A 242 -25.15 -7.59 15.31
N GLN A 243 -26.25 -7.43 16.03
CA GLN A 243 -27.55 -7.98 15.64
C GLN A 243 -28.04 -7.41 14.30
N GLY A 244 -27.93 -6.09 14.10
CA GLY A 244 -28.31 -5.44 12.85
C GLY A 244 -27.46 -5.90 11.67
N LEU A 245 -26.14 -6.04 11.86
CA LEU A 245 -25.21 -6.57 10.86
C LEU A 245 -25.60 -7.98 10.43
N VAL A 246 -25.71 -8.87 11.42
CA VAL A 246 -25.94 -10.29 11.23
C VAL A 246 -27.32 -10.54 10.59
N LYS A 247 -28.38 -9.84 11.02
CA LYS A 247 -29.71 -9.90 10.38
C LYS A 247 -29.71 -9.39 8.94
N THR A 248 -28.91 -8.35 8.64
CA THR A 248 -28.87 -7.75 7.30
C THR A 248 -28.15 -8.67 6.33
N LEU A 249 -26.96 -9.16 6.71
CA LEU A 249 -26.20 -10.11 5.90
C LEU A 249 -26.97 -11.41 5.69
N ALA A 250 -27.69 -11.90 6.70
CA ALA A 250 -28.53 -13.06 6.55
C ALA A 250 -29.54 -12.89 5.39
N ARG A 251 -30.20 -11.73 5.32
CA ARG A 251 -31.15 -11.41 4.25
C ARG A 251 -30.49 -11.28 2.88
N ASP A 252 -29.27 -10.74 2.82
CA ASP A 252 -28.54 -10.54 1.56
C ASP A 252 -27.97 -11.85 0.99
N PHE A 253 -27.58 -12.78 1.85
CA PHE A 253 -27.08 -14.12 1.51
C PHE A 253 -28.17 -15.20 1.53
N GLU A 254 -29.37 -14.86 1.07
CA GLU A 254 -30.50 -15.78 1.01
C GLU A 254 -31.20 -15.69 -0.35
N GLY A 255 -31.30 -16.82 -1.04
CA GLY A 255 -31.96 -16.89 -2.34
C GLY A 255 -31.46 -18.01 -3.23
N TYR A 256 -32.01 -18.04 -4.44
CA TYR A 256 -31.62 -19.01 -5.46
C TYR A 256 -31.81 -18.45 -6.88
N ILE A 257 -30.99 -18.96 -7.80
CA ILE A 257 -31.10 -18.67 -9.23
C ILE A 257 -31.72 -19.87 -9.90
N GLU A 258 -32.84 -19.66 -10.58
CA GLU A 258 -33.52 -20.68 -11.35
C GLU A 258 -33.56 -20.32 -12.84
N GLN A 259 -33.25 -21.30 -13.69
CA GLN A 259 -33.52 -21.23 -15.11
C GLN A 259 -34.89 -21.87 -15.41
N LEU A 260 -35.85 -21.02 -15.74
CA LEU A 260 -37.24 -21.41 -16.02
C LEU A 260 -37.42 -21.88 -17.47
N SER A 261 -36.65 -21.29 -18.39
CA SER A 261 -36.64 -21.64 -19.80
C SER A 261 -35.27 -21.37 -20.41
N SER A 262 -35.08 -21.77 -21.66
CA SER A 262 -33.82 -21.55 -22.40
C SER A 262 -33.40 -20.08 -22.57
N GLN A 263 -34.27 -19.12 -22.25
CA GLN A 263 -34.00 -17.68 -22.35
C GLN A 263 -34.40 -16.89 -21.08
N SER A 264 -34.76 -17.59 -19.99
CA SER A 264 -35.27 -16.94 -18.78
C SER A 264 -34.56 -17.47 -17.54
N ILE A 265 -33.81 -16.58 -16.90
CA ILE A 265 -33.19 -16.78 -15.59
C ILE A 265 -33.93 -15.89 -14.60
N SER A 266 -34.37 -16.47 -13.49
CA SER A 266 -35.00 -15.76 -12.39
C SER A 266 -34.09 -15.75 -11.18
N TYR A 267 -33.92 -14.58 -10.59
CA TYR A 267 -33.26 -14.39 -9.31
C TYR A 267 -34.35 -14.27 -8.25
N LYS A 268 -34.35 -15.19 -7.29
CA LYS A 268 -35.34 -15.27 -6.21
C LYS A 268 -34.64 -15.10 -4.87
N SER A 269 -35.25 -14.31 -3.99
CA SER A 269 -34.90 -14.26 -2.58
C SER A 269 -36.02 -14.91 -1.77
N ALA A 270 -35.73 -15.44 -0.58
CA ALA A 270 -36.78 -16.00 0.27
C ALA A 270 -37.68 -14.93 0.89
N SER A 271 -37.17 -13.70 1.06
CA SER A 271 -37.93 -12.54 1.51
C SER A 271 -38.36 -11.67 0.32
N PHE A 272 -39.68 -11.54 0.10
CA PHE A 272 -40.29 -10.75 -1.00
C PHE A 272 -39.85 -9.27 -1.06
N SER A 273 -39.24 -8.74 0.01
CA SER A 273 -38.78 -7.36 0.14
C SER A 273 -37.27 -7.14 -0.12
N SER A 274 -36.46 -8.18 -0.33
CA SER A 274 -35.00 -8.02 -0.43
C SER A 274 -34.51 -7.92 -1.88
N GLY A 275 -34.72 -6.76 -2.53
CA GLY A 275 -34.07 -6.45 -3.81
C GLY A 275 -32.55 -6.63 -3.74
N ALA A 276 -31.94 -6.22 -2.63
CA ALA A 276 -30.51 -6.38 -2.36
C ALA A 276 -30.03 -7.85 -2.37
N ALA A 277 -30.85 -8.79 -1.91
CA ALA A 277 -30.49 -10.21 -1.94
C ALA A 277 -30.45 -10.75 -3.38
N ARG A 278 -31.40 -10.33 -4.21
CA ARG A 278 -31.45 -10.70 -5.63
C ARG A 278 -30.24 -10.15 -6.39
N ASP A 279 -29.88 -8.89 -6.11
CA ASP A 279 -28.72 -8.23 -6.72
C ASP A 279 -27.41 -8.85 -6.22
N THR A 280 -27.30 -9.15 -4.93
CA THR A 280 -26.14 -9.83 -4.32
C THR A 280 -25.95 -11.21 -4.91
N LEU A 281 -27.02 -12.00 -5.00
CA LEU A 281 -27.02 -13.32 -5.62
C LEU A 281 -26.60 -13.26 -7.10
N ALA A 282 -27.15 -12.31 -7.86
CA ALA A 282 -26.78 -12.11 -9.26
C ALA A 282 -25.31 -11.74 -9.41
N GLN A 283 -24.79 -10.89 -8.52
CA GLN A 283 -23.41 -10.47 -8.50
C GLN A 283 -22.47 -11.63 -8.14
N ILE A 284 -22.76 -12.39 -7.07
CA ILE A 284 -21.97 -13.57 -6.69
C ILE A 284 -21.93 -14.60 -7.83
N TRP A 285 -23.04 -14.74 -8.56
CA TRP A 285 -23.11 -15.65 -9.70
C TRP A 285 -22.29 -15.16 -10.88
N THR A 286 -22.43 -13.90 -11.31
CA THR A 286 -21.87 -13.41 -12.58
C THR A 286 -20.49 -12.76 -12.47
N ALA A 287 -20.13 -12.24 -11.30
CA ALA A 287 -18.90 -11.48 -11.12
C ALA A 287 -17.65 -12.36 -11.07
N ASN A 288 -16.53 -11.78 -11.50
CA ASN A 288 -15.21 -12.37 -11.32
C ASN A 288 -14.62 -11.90 -9.99
N LEU A 289 -15.01 -12.54 -8.89
CA LEU A 289 -14.50 -12.24 -7.55
C LEU A 289 -13.08 -12.79 -7.40
N THR A 290 -12.12 -11.93 -7.04
CA THR A 290 -10.70 -12.29 -6.91
C THR A 290 -10.06 -11.71 -5.66
N GLY A 291 -8.91 -12.27 -5.23
CA GLY A 291 -8.17 -11.83 -4.03
C GLY A 291 -8.85 -12.21 -2.71
N CYS A 292 -9.59 -13.30 -2.71
CA CYS A 292 -10.18 -13.93 -1.53
C CYS A 292 -9.39 -15.19 -1.11
N ALA A 293 -9.63 -15.68 0.10
CA ALA A 293 -9.01 -16.91 0.60
C ALA A 293 -9.54 -18.19 -0.08
N TYR A 294 -10.75 -18.14 -0.65
CA TYR A 294 -11.46 -19.30 -1.20
C TYR A 294 -11.83 -19.08 -2.68
N PRO A 295 -10.85 -19.06 -3.61
CA PRO A 295 -11.10 -18.71 -5.02
C PRO A 295 -11.98 -19.72 -5.76
N ASP A 296 -11.99 -20.98 -5.34
CA ASP A 296 -12.72 -22.06 -6.03
C ASP A 296 -14.23 -22.03 -5.76
N ASN A 297 -14.67 -21.29 -4.74
CA ASN A 297 -16.06 -21.18 -4.35
C ASN A 297 -16.50 -19.72 -4.30
N ARG A 298 -17.41 -19.34 -5.21
CA ARG A 298 -17.88 -17.96 -5.37
C ARG A 298 -18.54 -17.40 -4.12
N VAL A 299 -19.31 -18.21 -3.41
CA VAL A 299 -20.00 -17.78 -2.18
C VAL A 299 -18.97 -17.61 -1.06
N SER A 300 -18.06 -18.58 -0.89
CA SER A 300 -16.99 -18.47 0.10
C SER A 300 -16.08 -17.28 -0.14
N CYS A 301 -15.73 -17.03 -1.41
CA CYS A 301 -14.99 -15.86 -1.83
C CYS A 301 -15.74 -14.57 -1.46
N ALA A 302 -17.02 -14.47 -1.82
CA ALA A 302 -17.85 -13.29 -1.52
C ALA A 302 -17.91 -12.99 -0.02
N VAL A 303 -18.09 -14.02 0.82
CA VAL A 303 -18.14 -13.86 2.28
C VAL A 303 -16.80 -13.37 2.84
N ASP A 304 -15.67 -13.88 2.33
CA ASP A 304 -14.33 -13.39 2.71
C ASP A 304 -14.10 -11.92 2.29
N LEU A 305 -14.52 -11.53 1.09
CA LEU A 305 -14.42 -10.14 0.64
C LEU A 305 -15.28 -9.22 1.51
N VAL A 306 -16.52 -9.61 1.81
CA VAL A 306 -17.37 -8.87 2.74
C VAL A 306 -16.70 -8.74 4.10
N ALA A 307 -16.14 -9.81 4.67
CA ALA A 307 -15.44 -9.77 5.95
C ALA A 307 -14.29 -8.71 5.98
N LYS A 308 -13.50 -8.64 4.91
CA LYS A 308 -12.44 -7.61 4.75
C LYS A 308 -13.01 -6.19 4.68
N ALA A 309 -14.11 -5.97 3.96
CA ALA A 309 -14.79 -4.68 3.86
C ALA A 309 -15.38 -4.21 5.20
N LEU A 310 -16.01 -5.13 5.94
CA LEU A 310 -16.54 -4.86 7.26
C LEU A 310 -15.41 -4.47 8.23
N SER A 311 -14.29 -5.21 8.19
CA SER A 311 -13.11 -4.91 9.00
C SER A 311 -12.51 -3.53 8.71
N LYS A 312 -12.49 -3.10 7.44
CA LYS A 312 -12.14 -1.71 7.08
C LYS A 312 -13.08 -0.70 7.73
N THR A 313 -14.39 -0.93 7.64
CA THR A 313 -15.39 -0.02 8.21
C THR A 313 -15.20 0.15 9.71
N MET A 314 -14.94 -0.95 10.42
CA MET A 314 -14.69 -0.93 11.86
C MET A 314 -13.44 -0.13 12.22
N ARG A 315 -12.36 -0.30 11.44
CA ARG A 315 -11.10 0.43 11.61
C ARG A 315 -11.21 1.93 11.37
N ASP A 316 -12.03 2.33 10.40
CA ASP A 316 -12.12 3.72 9.95
C ASP A 316 -13.09 4.58 10.77
N GLU A 317 -13.96 3.97 11.57
CA GLU A 317 -14.99 4.69 12.32
C GLU A 317 -14.44 5.84 13.19
N PRO A 318 -13.37 5.67 14.00
CA PRO A 318 -12.85 6.75 14.84
C PRO A 318 -12.43 7.99 14.04
N PHE A 319 -11.90 7.77 12.82
CA PHE A 319 -11.52 8.87 11.93
C PHE A 319 -12.71 9.73 11.54
N TYR A 320 -13.86 9.13 11.27
CA TYR A 320 -15.07 9.87 10.86
C TYR A 320 -15.82 10.50 12.05
N LEU A 321 -15.80 9.87 13.23
CA LEU A 321 -16.55 10.35 14.39
C LEU A 321 -15.81 11.41 15.21
N THR A 322 -14.51 11.19 15.48
CA THR A 322 -13.72 12.05 16.39
C THR A 322 -12.55 12.74 15.70
N GLY A 323 -12.23 12.35 14.47
CA GLY A 323 -11.02 12.79 13.77
C GLY A 323 -9.75 12.09 14.27
N ASP A 324 -9.89 10.99 15.02
CA ASP A 324 -8.74 10.19 15.45
C ASP A 324 -8.08 9.52 14.23
N ARG A 325 -6.77 9.74 14.09
CA ARG A 325 -5.98 9.21 12.97
C ARG A 325 -5.47 7.80 13.23
N GLY A 326 -5.74 7.25 14.42
CA GLY A 326 -5.32 5.93 14.82
C GLY A 326 -3.82 5.87 15.11
N VAL A 327 -3.15 4.85 14.59
CA VAL A 327 -1.79 4.52 14.99
C VAL A 327 -0.77 5.32 14.18
N ARG A 328 0.20 5.89 14.90
CA ARG A 328 1.33 6.62 14.32
C ARG A 328 2.36 5.65 13.74
N GLY A 329 2.76 5.90 12.50
CA GLY A 329 3.82 5.18 11.81
C GLY A 329 5.11 6.01 11.65
N VAL A 330 6.05 5.45 10.91
CA VAL A 330 7.32 6.07 10.52
C VAL A 330 7.24 6.44 9.04
N ALA A 331 7.56 7.70 8.73
CA ALA A 331 7.65 8.24 7.37
C ALA A 331 9.13 8.45 7.00
N MET A 332 9.57 7.92 5.87
CA MET A 332 10.92 8.19 5.36
C MET A 332 11.05 9.64 4.90
N LYS A 333 12.19 10.29 5.19
CA LYS A 333 12.45 11.66 4.75
C LYS A 333 13.52 11.63 3.66
N GLU A 334 13.27 12.30 2.53
CA GLU A 334 14.32 12.53 1.54
C GLU A 334 15.42 13.40 2.16
N VAL A 335 16.65 12.87 2.17
CA VAL A 335 17.85 13.58 2.62
C VAL A 335 18.84 13.63 1.47
N ILE A 336 19.31 14.83 1.16
CA ILE A 336 20.34 15.04 0.13
C ILE A 336 21.67 14.52 0.69
N HIS A 337 22.15 13.39 0.18
CA HIS A 337 23.51 12.91 0.45
C HIS A 337 24.49 13.55 -0.53
N VAL A 338 25.29 14.52 -0.05
CA VAL A 338 26.34 15.15 -0.85
C VAL A 338 27.64 14.35 -0.71
N HIS A 339 28.02 13.63 -1.76
CA HIS A 339 29.35 13.04 -1.86
C HIS A 339 30.34 14.06 -2.44
N VAL A 340 31.19 14.62 -1.57
CA VAL A 340 32.28 15.50 -2.01
C VAL A 340 33.45 14.66 -2.50
N THR A 341 33.79 14.77 -3.77
CA THR A 341 34.92 14.06 -4.38
C THR A 341 36.15 14.97 -4.41
N TRP A 342 37.12 14.69 -3.54
CA TRP A 342 38.31 15.54 -3.35
C TRP A 342 39.40 15.38 -4.42
N TYR A 343 39.34 14.35 -5.27
CA TYR A 343 40.40 14.07 -6.24
C TYR A 343 40.60 15.21 -7.26
N TRP A 344 39.56 15.98 -7.57
CA TRP A 344 39.65 17.17 -8.42
C TRP A 344 40.51 18.30 -7.81
N ALA A 345 40.68 18.32 -6.48
CA ALA A 345 41.52 19.31 -5.81
C ALA A 345 43.02 19.00 -5.91
N VAL A 346 43.41 17.78 -6.30
CA VAL A 346 44.83 17.37 -6.39
C VAL A 346 45.58 18.17 -7.45
N LEU A 347 44.99 18.35 -8.63
CA LEU A 347 45.62 19.07 -9.72
C LEU A 347 45.90 20.55 -9.41
N PRO A 348 44.93 21.36 -8.96
CA PRO A 348 45.22 22.75 -8.59
C PRO A 348 46.23 22.84 -7.44
N VAL A 349 46.15 21.96 -6.43
CA VAL A 349 47.15 21.94 -5.33
C VAL A 349 48.55 21.64 -5.86
N LEU A 350 48.71 20.70 -6.79
CA LEU A 350 50.00 20.42 -7.43
C LEU A 350 50.53 21.63 -8.22
N VAL A 351 49.66 22.33 -8.95
CA VAL A 351 50.05 23.55 -9.68
C VAL A 351 50.54 24.63 -8.71
N TRP A 352 49.87 24.83 -7.58
CA TRP A 352 50.30 25.75 -6.53
C TRP A 352 51.65 25.36 -5.92
N VAL A 353 51.84 24.06 -5.63
CA VAL A 353 53.11 23.55 -5.09
C VAL A 353 54.25 23.73 -6.10
N LEU A 354 54.03 23.40 -7.38
CA LEU A 354 55.03 23.58 -8.43
C LEU A 354 55.39 25.06 -8.62
N ALA A 355 54.39 25.96 -8.63
CA ALA A 355 54.62 27.39 -8.71
C ALA A 355 55.45 27.91 -7.52
N LEU A 356 55.15 27.43 -6.31
CA LEU A 356 55.92 27.75 -5.11
C LEU A 356 57.36 27.23 -5.21
N CYS A 357 57.57 26.01 -5.69
CA CYS A 357 58.91 25.44 -5.88
C CYS A 357 59.74 26.24 -6.89
N VAL A 358 59.13 26.65 -8.01
CA VAL A 358 59.80 27.50 -9.02
C VAL A 358 60.14 28.86 -8.42
N PHE A 359 59.21 29.48 -7.71
CA PHE A 359 59.45 30.77 -7.05
C PHE A 359 60.61 30.69 -6.04
N LEU A 360 60.60 29.69 -5.16
CA LEU A 360 61.69 29.47 -4.22
C LEU A 360 63.01 29.14 -4.92
N GLY A 361 62.96 28.37 -6.01
CA GLY A 361 64.12 28.07 -6.85
C GLY A 361 64.76 29.32 -7.46
N ILE A 362 63.94 30.28 -7.92
CA ILE A 362 64.41 31.58 -8.42
C ILE A 362 65.02 32.39 -7.27
N VAL A 363 64.36 32.50 -6.12
CA VAL A 363 64.86 33.28 -4.97
C VAL A 363 66.18 32.74 -4.43
N VAL A 364 66.36 31.41 -4.38
CA VAL A 364 67.61 30.78 -3.95
C VAL A 364 68.68 30.87 -5.05
N GLY A 365 68.30 30.70 -6.32
CA GLY A 365 69.20 30.81 -7.47
C GLY A 365 69.72 32.24 -7.73
N GLU A 366 68.93 33.25 -7.39
CA GLU A 366 69.31 34.67 -7.50
C GLU A 366 70.26 35.13 -6.37
N ARG A 367 70.61 34.28 -5.41
CA ARG A 367 71.70 34.57 -4.45
C ARG A 367 73.10 34.48 -5.07
N GLY A 368 73.22 34.06 -6.34
CA GLY A 368 74.45 34.11 -7.14
C GLY A 368 74.53 35.36 -8.00
N GLU A 369 75.29 36.36 -7.54
CA GLU A 369 75.90 37.47 -8.29
C GLU A 369 75.26 37.86 -9.63
N ARG A 370 74.12 38.57 -9.63
CA ARG A 370 73.74 39.43 -10.78
C ARG A 370 73.21 40.78 -10.35
N CYS A 371 73.69 41.80 -11.06
CA CYS A 371 73.45 43.21 -10.83
C CYS A 371 71.98 43.59 -11.11
N GLY A 372 71.33 44.24 -10.13
CA GLY A 372 69.98 44.78 -10.24
C GLY A 372 69.92 45.96 -11.22
N TRP A 373 69.81 45.67 -12.51
CA TRP A 373 69.73 46.67 -13.58
C TRP A 373 68.31 47.21 -13.81
N ARG A 374 67.29 46.64 -13.12
CA ARG A 374 65.89 46.86 -13.47
C ARG A 374 65.38 48.30 -13.23
N ASN A 375 66.05 49.07 -12.36
CA ASN A 375 65.62 50.42 -11.96
C ASN A 375 66.68 51.52 -12.14
N SER A 376 67.80 51.27 -12.85
CA SER A 376 68.90 52.23 -12.97
C SER A 376 69.10 52.67 -14.42
N VAL A 377 68.97 53.99 -14.67
CA VAL A 377 69.18 54.61 -16.01
C VAL A 377 70.66 54.93 -16.27
N LEU A 378 71.51 54.88 -15.24
CA LEU A 378 72.97 55.13 -15.31
C LEU A 378 73.69 54.41 -16.47
N PRO A 379 73.41 53.14 -16.77
CA PRO A 379 74.12 52.42 -17.82
C PRO A 379 73.84 53.00 -19.22
N VAL A 380 72.63 53.52 -19.44
CA VAL A 380 72.23 54.17 -20.70
C VAL A 380 72.93 55.52 -20.85
N ILE A 381 73.14 56.24 -19.74
CA ILE A 381 73.88 57.51 -19.74
C ILE A 381 75.35 57.28 -20.07
N PHE A 382 75.97 56.25 -19.49
CA PHE A 382 77.39 55.98 -19.69
C PHE A 382 77.72 55.29 -21.03
N MET A 383 76.77 54.60 -21.68
CA MET A 383 76.96 54.09 -23.05
C MET A 383 77.10 55.19 -24.11
N ARG A 384 76.64 56.42 -23.84
CA ARG A 384 76.69 57.53 -24.82
C ARG A 384 77.89 58.47 -24.62
N VAL A 385 78.72 58.22 -23.60
CA VAL A 385 79.87 59.06 -23.22
C VAL A 385 81.20 58.36 -23.58
N GLU A 386 81.19 57.44 -24.55
CA GLU A 386 82.40 56.76 -25.03
C GLU A 386 82.89 57.39 -26.34
N GLY A 387 83.80 58.37 -26.17
CA GLY A 387 84.82 58.70 -27.16
C GLY A 387 86.18 58.42 -26.54
N GLU A 388 86.86 57.40 -27.05
CA GLU A 388 88.30 57.08 -26.91
C GLU A 388 88.92 57.17 -25.49
N ASP A 389 89.12 56.03 -24.82
CA ASP A 389 90.43 55.38 -24.85
C ASP A 389 90.43 54.02 -24.14
N LYS A 390 91.21 53.11 -24.72
CA LYS A 390 91.33 51.69 -24.38
C LYS A 390 92.17 51.50 -23.13
N ASP A 391 91.56 50.95 -22.07
CA ASP A 391 92.18 49.82 -21.38
C ASP A 391 91.17 49.06 -20.48
N GLY A 392 91.17 47.74 -20.64
CA GLY A 392 90.87 46.81 -19.55
C GLY A 392 89.43 46.69 -19.06
N SER A 393 88.65 45.90 -19.81
CA SER A 393 87.52 45.07 -19.36
C SER A 393 87.48 44.78 -17.83
N GLY A 394 86.62 45.50 -17.11
CA GLY A 394 86.22 45.22 -15.73
C GLY A 394 84.73 45.51 -15.57
N GLY A 395 83.94 44.50 -15.24
CA GLY A 395 82.47 44.50 -15.31
C GLY A 395 81.78 45.70 -14.65
N VAL A 396 80.75 46.20 -15.35
CA VAL A 396 79.95 47.38 -15.00
C VAL A 396 79.06 47.11 -13.79
N ARG A 397 79.63 47.22 -12.59
CA ARG A 397 78.91 47.18 -11.32
C ARG A 397 78.18 48.52 -11.11
N SER A 398 76.89 48.49 -10.75
CA SER A 398 76.09 49.72 -10.56
C SER A 398 76.72 50.70 -9.56
N GLY A 399 77.39 50.20 -8.50
CA GLY A 399 78.07 51.06 -7.53
C GLY A 399 79.28 51.80 -8.10
N GLU A 400 79.93 51.24 -9.13
CA GLU A 400 81.07 51.86 -9.81
C GLU A 400 80.60 52.97 -10.76
N LEU A 401 79.48 52.75 -11.46
CA LEU A 401 78.83 53.79 -12.27
C LEU A 401 78.33 54.96 -11.41
N GLU A 402 77.78 54.68 -10.23
CA GLU A 402 77.32 55.73 -9.31
C GLU A 402 78.49 56.55 -8.74
N ARG A 403 79.63 55.90 -8.43
CA ARG A 403 80.87 56.58 -8.07
C ARG A 403 81.41 57.45 -9.21
N ARG A 404 81.41 56.96 -10.45
CA ARG A 404 81.80 57.75 -11.63
C ARG A 404 80.88 58.95 -11.82
N ALA A 405 79.57 58.78 -11.67
CA ALA A 405 78.60 59.87 -11.79
C ALA A 405 78.83 60.99 -10.76
N ARG A 406 79.17 60.62 -9.52
CA ARG A 406 79.47 61.58 -8.44
C ARG A 406 80.75 62.37 -8.66
N GLY A 407 81.65 61.93 -9.54
CA GLY A 407 82.91 62.62 -9.87
C GLY A 407 82.84 63.55 -11.08
N ILE A 408 81.68 63.69 -11.74
CA ILE A 408 81.51 64.58 -12.89
C ILE A 408 81.15 65.98 -12.39
N GLU A 409 82.14 66.87 -12.33
CA GLU A 409 81.90 68.31 -12.14
C GLU A 409 81.77 68.99 -13.51
N GLY A 410 80.58 69.51 -13.80
CA GLY A 410 80.32 70.32 -14.98
C GLY A 410 80.34 71.79 -14.61
N ARG A 411 81.07 72.61 -15.37
CA ARG A 411 80.93 74.06 -15.31
C ARG A 411 79.99 74.51 -16.42
N VAL A 412 79.03 75.34 -16.04
CA VAL A 412 78.14 76.02 -16.98
C VAL A 412 78.79 77.37 -17.30
N ASP A 413 79.35 77.50 -18.50
CA ASP A 413 79.85 78.78 -19.00
C ASP A 413 78.74 79.44 -19.82
N VAL A 414 78.40 80.68 -19.47
CA VAL A 414 77.36 81.46 -20.14
C VAL A 414 78.04 82.60 -20.86
N ARG A 415 78.36 82.38 -22.14
CA ARG A 415 78.81 83.45 -23.04
C ARG A 415 77.81 83.56 -24.19
N GLY A 416 77.12 84.70 -24.26
CA GLY A 416 76.41 85.12 -25.47
C GLY A 416 75.08 84.43 -25.79
N GLY A 417 74.38 83.84 -24.81
CA GLY A 417 73.01 83.35 -24.97
C GLY A 417 72.84 81.86 -25.28
N GLU A 418 73.92 81.09 -25.39
CA GLU A 418 73.88 79.62 -25.39
C GLU A 418 74.53 79.05 -24.13
N VAL A 419 73.90 78.01 -23.57
CA VAL A 419 74.38 77.29 -22.38
C VAL A 419 75.08 76.03 -22.85
N ALA A 420 76.40 75.97 -22.72
CA ALA A 420 77.18 74.78 -23.04
C ALA A 420 77.76 74.17 -21.76
N PHE A 421 77.60 72.85 -21.60
CA PHE A 421 78.25 72.09 -20.54
C PHE A 421 79.68 71.78 -20.95
N VAL A 422 80.65 72.31 -20.20
CA VAL A 422 82.08 72.03 -20.44
C VAL A 422 82.63 71.27 -19.24
N ARG A 423 83.39 70.22 -19.52
CA ARG A 423 84.03 69.35 -18.53
C ARG A 423 85.13 70.15 -17.82
N GLY A 424 85.13 70.13 -16.48
CA GLY A 424 86.18 70.74 -15.66
C GLY A 424 87.53 70.07 -15.81
#